data_AF-A0A932Q488-F1
#
_entry.id   AF-A0A932Q488-F1
#
_cell.length_a   1.000
_cell.length_b   1.000
_cell.length_c   1.000
_cell.angle_alpha   90.00
_cell.angle_beta   90.00
_cell.angle_gamma   90.00
#
_symmetry.space_group_name_H-M   'P 1'
#
loop_
_entity.id
_entity.type
_entity.pdbx_description
1 polymer ?
#
loop_
_entity_poly.entity_id
_entity_poly.type
_entity_poly.pdbx_seq_one_letter_code
_entity_poly.pdbx_strand_id
1 'polypeptide(L)' 'MEVVISKNGVAIRLTDERWAHISEEHCEMAGLRFEVLETISNPEGIFEGKEGALLARISHQ' A
#
# COMPACT_ATOMS: atom_id res chain seq x y z
N MET A 1 9.45 9.43 -5.93
CA MET A 1 8.56 9.75 -4.78
C MET A 1 7.11 9.78 -5.24
N GLU A 2 6.29 8.87 -4.72
CA GLU A 2 4.87 8.73 -5.07
C GLU A 2 3.98 9.16 -3.89
N VAL A 3 2.81 9.74 -4.20
CA VAL A 3 1.77 10.09 -3.23
C VAL A 3 0.42 9.65 -3.78
N VAL A 4 -0.32 8.89 -2.99
CA VAL A 4 -1.69 8.46 -3.31
C VAL A 4 -2.65 8.86 -2.20
N ILE A 5 -3.91 9.10 -2.55
CA ILE A 5 -4.96 9.38 -1.57
C ILE A 5 -5.68 8.08 -1.25
N SER A 6 -5.76 7.71 0.03
CA SER A 6 -6.53 6.55 0.46
C SER A 6 -8.04 6.78 0.29
N LYS A 7 -8.85 5.71 0.38
CA LYS A 7 -10.31 5.85 0.34
C LYS A 7 -10.89 6.72 1.47
N ASN A 8 -10.13 6.98 2.53
CA ASN A 8 -10.52 7.88 3.62
C ASN A 8 -10.03 9.33 3.41
N GLY A 9 -9.51 9.68 2.23
CA GLY A 9 -9.01 11.02 1.93
C GLY A 9 -7.64 11.33 2.55
N VAL A 10 -6.94 10.34 3.09
CA VAL A 10 -5.63 10.52 3.72
C VAL A 10 -4.54 10.35 2.67
N ALA A 11 -3.68 11.37 2.51
CA ALA A 11 -2.52 11.27 1.63
C ALA A 11 -1.46 10.34 2.22
N ILE A 12 -1.08 9.31 1.47
CA ILE A 12 -0.01 8.36 1.81
C ILE A 12 1.16 8.59 0.87
N ARG A 13 2.33 8.88 1.45
CA ARG A 13 3.58 9.14 0.73
C ARG A 13 4.50 7.94 0.82
N LEU A 14 4.89 7.41 -0.35
CA LEU A 14 5.87 6.35 -0.49
C LEU A 14 7.11 6.88 -1.22
N THR A 15 8.09 7.31 -0.43
CA THR A 15 9.39 7.77 -0.95
C THR A 15 10.24 6.58 -1.40
N ASP A 16 11.24 6.86 -2.23
CA ASP A 16 12.15 5.84 -2.73
C ASP A 16 12.96 5.19 -1.59
N GLU A 17 13.39 5.98 -0.60
CA GLU A 17 14.05 5.49 0.63
C GLU A 17 13.15 4.55 1.45
N ARG A 18 11.86 4.90 1.64
CA ARG A 18 10.92 4.05 2.38
C ARG A 18 10.64 2.75 1.65
N TRP A 19 10.51 2.83 0.32
CA TRP A 19 10.33 1.64 -0.50
C TRP A 19 11.57 0.74 -0.46
N ALA A 20 12.77 1.31 -0.56
CA ALA A 20 14.02 0.58 -0.45
C ALA A 20 14.07 -0.21 0.87
N HIS A 21 13.81 0.45 2.00
CA HIS A 21 13.77 -0.18 3.32
C HIS A 21 12.76 -1.34 3.39
N ILE A 22 11.55 -1.15 2.85
CA ILE A 22 10.53 -2.22 2.77
C ILE A 22 11.05 -3.40 1.95
N SER A 23 11.57 -3.16 0.74
CA SER A 23 12.00 -4.23 -0.17
C SER A 23 13.30 -4.92 0.25
N GLU A 24 14.14 -4.27 1.05
CA GLU A 24 15.39 -4.84 1.59
C GLU A 24 15.10 -5.82 2.73
N GLU A 25 14.14 -5.51 3.62
CA GLU A 25 13.72 -6.41 4.70
C GLU A 25 12.70 -7.46 4.22
N HIS A 26 11.90 -7.12 3.21
CA HIS A 26 10.87 -7.96 2.62
C HIS A 26 11.09 -8.12 1.11
N CYS A 27 11.99 -9.02 0.73
CA CYS A 27 12.32 -9.29 -0.67
C CYS A 27 11.07 -9.70 -1.49
N GLU A 28 10.06 -10.30 -0.88
CA GLU A 28 8.78 -10.64 -1.52
C GLU A 28 7.99 -9.42 -1.99
N MET A 29 8.25 -8.23 -1.43
CA MET A 29 7.63 -6.97 -1.84
C MET A 29 8.32 -6.36 -3.05
N ALA A 30 9.51 -6.84 -3.44
CA ALA A 30 10.23 -6.33 -4.59
C ALA A 30 9.38 -6.49 -5.86
N GLY A 31 9.16 -5.39 -6.58
CA GLY A 31 8.30 -5.36 -7.77
C GLY A 31 6.85 -4.97 -7.50
N LEU A 32 6.33 -5.12 -6.28
CA LEU A 32 4.93 -4.86 -5.93
C LEU A 32 4.61 -3.38 -5.64
N ARG A 33 5.51 -2.46 -6.01
CA ARG A 33 5.38 -1.04 -5.63
C ARG A 33 4.10 -0.43 -6.19
N PHE A 34 3.78 -0.77 -7.43
CA PHE A 34 2.62 -0.23 -8.11
C PHE A 34 1.33 -0.78 -7.50
N GLU A 35 1.29 -2.09 -7.24
CA GLU A 35 0.16 -2.80 -6.66
C GLU A 35 -0.13 -2.33 -5.23
N VAL A 36 0.89 -1.98 -4.45
CA VAL A 36 0.72 -1.35 -3.13
C VAL A 36 0.04 0.02 -3.26
N LEU A 37 0.50 0.87 -4.20
CA LEU A 37 -0.09 2.20 -4.43
C LEU A 37 -1.53 2.11 -4.98
N GLU A 38 -1.78 1.13 -5.84
CA GLU A 38 -3.11 0.81 -6.35
C GLU A 38 -4.02 0.31 -5.23
N THR A 39 -3.55 -0.61 -4.39
CA THR A 39 -4.29 -1.14 -3.25
C THR A 39 -4.71 -0.03 -2.27
N ILE A 40 -3.89 1.01 -2.11
CA ILE A 40 -4.23 2.15 -1.26
C ILE A 40 -5.29 3.05 -1.92
N SER A 41 -5.10 3.39 -3.19
CA SER A 41 -5.91 4.39 -3.90
C SER A 41 -7.23 3.83 -4.42
N ASN A 42 -7.22 2.57 -4.83
CA ASN A 42 -8.32 1.87 -5.46
C ASN A 42 -8.39 0.37 -5.07
N PRO A 43 -8.56 0.03 -3.78
CA PRO A 43 -8.78 -1.35 -3.39
C PRO A 43 -10.13 -1.88 -3.89
N GLU A 44 -10.18 -3.20 -4.10
CA GLU A 44 -11.42 -3.94 -4.33
C GLU A 44 -12.25 -4.09 -3.05
N GLY A 45 -11.58 -4.09 -1.89
CA GLY A 45 -12.24 -4.22 -0.60
C GLY A 45 -11.42 -3.62 0.54
N ILE A 46 -12.13 -3.11 1.55
CA ILE A 46 -11.55 -2.64 2.81
C ILE A 46 -12.18 -3.46 3.93
N PHE A 47 -11.33 -4.05 4.77
CA PHE A 47 -11.74 -4.91 5.87
C PHE A 47 -11.26 -4.33 7.19
N GLU A 48 -12.00 -4.58 8.26
CA GLU A 48 -11.57 -4.22 9.61
C GLU A 48 -10.40 -5.13 10.04
N GLY A 49 -9.31 -4.49 10.45
CA GLY A 49 -8.15 -5.13 11.05
C GLY A 49 -8.19 -5.07 12.57
N LYS A 50 -7.05 -5.28 13.21
CA LYS A 50 -6.92 -5.13 14.66
C LYS A 50 -6.78 -3.65 15.03
N GLU A 51 -7.23 -3.30 16.24
CA GLU A 51 -6.98 -1.97 16.84
C GLU A 51 -7.45 -0.79 15.95
N GLY A 52 -8.57 -0.98 15.22
CA GLY A 52 -9.14 0.03 14.33
C GLY A 52 -8.37 0.20 13.01
N ALA A 53 -7.41 -0.67 12.70
CA ALA A 53 -6.75 -0.68 11.40
C ALA A 53 -7.73 -1.03 10.28
N LEU A 54 -7.45 -0.54 9.07
CA LEU A 54 -8.18 -0.87 7.86
C LEU A 54 -7.25 -1.60 6.89
N LEU A 55 -7.65 -2.79 6.47
CA LEU A 55 -6.90 -3.64 5.55
C LEU A 55 -7.49 -3.51 4.15
N ALA A 56 -6.72 -2.92 3.24
CA ALA A 56 -7.06 -2.78 1.83
C ALA A 56 -6.57 -4.00 1.05
N ARG A 57 -7.37 -4.47 0.07
CA ARG A 57 -7.03 -5.62 -0.76
C ARG A 57 -7.30 -5.33 -2.24
N ILE A 58 -6.41 -5.82 -3.10
CA ILE A 58 -6.63 -6.01 -4.53
C ILE A 58 -6.35 -7.48 -4.88
N SER A 59 -6.95 -7.99 -5.96
CA SER A 59 -6.66 -9.33 -6.46
C SER A 59 -5.51 -9.26 -7.46
N HIS A 60 -4.50 -10.13 -7.32
CA HIS A 60 -3.51 -10.34 -8.37
C HIS A 60 -4.10 -11.24 -9.46
N GLN A 61 -4.07 -10.78 -10.70
CA GLN A 61 -4.51 -11.54 -11.88
C GLN A 61 -3.37 -12.37 -12.46
#